data_AF-A0A933UH48-F1
#
_entry.id   AF-A0A933UH48-F1
#
_cell.length_a   1.000
_cell.length_b   1.000
_cell.length_c   1.000
_cell.angle_alpha   90.00
_cell.angle_beta   90.00
_cell.angle_gamma   90.00
#
_symmetry.space_group_name_H-M   'P 1'
#
loop_
_entity.id
_entity.type
_entity.pdbx_description
1 polymer ?
#
loop_
_entity_poly.entity_id
_entity_poly.type
_entity_poly.pdbx_seq_one_letter_code
_entity_poly.pdbx_strand_id
1 'polypeptide(L)'
;MNNDDEPVSPAKRHPHYYGDLIRKHLFFAAFVIMLAALLDSELRNFYLFVGLFGVVGMTVLAGLTSPQKRGVVFIDVLVSAIMFLIFEYFAINAYTRYENFSNSVFFFRQLIAVVYLIVLYYSTKTLRYYEDTANVK
;
A
#
# COMPACT_ATOMS: atom_id res chain seq x y z
N MET A 1 40.46 17.30 21.46
CA MET A 1 40.05 17.59 20.07
C MET A 1 38.77 16.81 19.84
N ASN A 2 37.63 17.51 19.92
CA ASN A 2 36.30 16.92 19.69
C ASN A 2 36.10 16.73 18.18
N ASN A 3 35.69 15.53 17.77
CA ASN A 3 35.35 15.18 16.39
C ASN A 3 33.87 15.44 16.11
N ASP A 4 33.36 16.62 16.49
CA ASP A 4 31.92 16.92 16.45
C ASP A 4 31.49 17.72 15.21
N ASP A 5 32.44 18.03 14.30
CA ASP A 5 32.23 18.93 13.15
C ASP A 5 32.13 18.20 11.80
N GLU A 6 31.78 16.91 11.75
CA GLU A 6 31.42 16.31 10.46
C GLU A 6 30.10 16.93 9.97
N PRO A 7 30.10 17.64 8.81
CA PRO A 7 28.89 18.24 8.29
C PRO A 7 27.91 17.11 7.94
N VAL A 8 26.82 17.01 8.71
CA VAL A 8 25.73 16.08 8.42
C VAL A 8 25.27 16.33 6.98
N SER A 9 25.64 15.42 6.08
CA SER A 9 25.36 15.54 4.66
C SER A 9 23.87 15.84 4.47
N PRO A 10 23.50 16.94 3.79
CA PRO A 10 22.09 17.29 3.64
C PRO A 10 21.39 16.13 2.94
N ALA A 11 20.40 15.54 3.62
CA ALA A 11 19.63 14.43 3.09
C ALA A 11 19.18 14.77 1.66
N LYS A 12 19.66 13.99 0.70
CA LYS A 12 19.41 14.23 -0.73
C LYS A 12 17.89 14.24 -0.95
N ARG A 13 17.33 15.41 -1.23
CA ARG A 13 15.88 15.52 -1.52
C ARG A 13 15.58 14.83 -2.84
N HIS A 14 14.56 13.98 -2.82
CA HIS A 14 14.01 13.33 -4.00
C HIS A 14 12.61 13.90 -4.28
N PRO A 15 12.49 15.05 -5.00
CA PRO A 15 11.24 15.81 -5.11
C PRO A 15 10.05 15.08 -5.75
N HIS A 16 10.28 13.91 -6.36
CA HIS A 16 9.23 13.06 -6.93
C HIS A 16 9.23 11.62 -6.38
N TYR A 17 9.88 11.40 -5.23
CA TYR A 17 9.79 10.15 -4.48
C TYR A 17 8.64 10.24 -3.46
N TYR A 18 7.68 9.33 -3.55
CA TYR A 18 6.50 9.31 -2.67
C TYR A 18 6.49 8.11 -1.72
N GLY A 19 7.64 7.48 -1.48
CA GLY A 19 7.71 6.26 -0.67
C GLY A 19 7.17 6.43 0.75
N ASP A 20 7.36 7.58 1.40
CA ASP A 20 6.78 7.78 2.74
C ASP A 20 5.24 7.74 2.75
N LEU A 21 4.60 8.19 1.67
CA LEU A 21 3.15 8.04 1.51
C LEU A 21 2.77 6.58 1.28
N ILE A 22 3.49 5.89 0.38
CA ILE A 22 3.28 4.46 0.09
C ILE A 22 3.34 3.64 1.38
N ARG A 23 4.40 3.82 2.18
CA ARG A 23 4.62 3.11 3.44
C ARG A 23 3.47 3.30 4.43
N LYS A 24 3.05 4.55 4.64
CA LYS A 24 1.94 4.87 5.56
C LYS A 24 0.64 4.22 5.10
N HIS A 25 0.34 4.25 3.80
CA HIS A 25 -0.89 3.68 3.26
C HIS A 25 -0.87 2.15 3.22
N LEU A 26 0.26 1.51 2.90
CA LEU A 26 0.43 0.05 2.98
C LEU A 26 0.21 -0.44 4.42
N PHE A 27 0.81 0.24 5.40
CA PHE A 27 0.61 -0.10 6.81
C PHE A 27 -0.83 0.12 7.27
N PHE A 28 -1.43 1.25 6.87
CA PHE A 28 -2.84 1.52 7.13
C PHE A 28 -3.76 0.47 6.49
N ALA A 29 -3.50 0.05 5.25
CA ALA A 29 -4.24 -1.02 4.59
C ALA A 29 -4.15 -2.33 5.38
N ALA A 30 -2.97 -2.70 5.86
CA ALA A 30 -2.78 -3.89 6.69
C ALA A 30 -3.62 -3.82 7.98
N PHE A 31 -3.63 -2.66 8.65
CA PHE A 31 -4.48 -2.44 9.81
C PHE A 31 -5.97 -2.56 9.49
N VAL A 32 -6.43 -1.97 8.38
CA VAL A 32 -7.84 -2.04 7.96
C VAL A 32 -8.24 -3.47 7.60
N ILE A 33 -7.39 -4.23 6.90
CA ILE A 33 -7.60 -5.66 6.59
C ILE A 33 -7.76 -6.48 7.87
N MET A 34 -6.93 -6.22 8.88
CA MET A 34 -7.00 -6.90 10.17
C MET A 34 -8.35 -6.67 10.86
N LEU A 35 -8.90 -5.44 10.80
CA LEU A 35 -10.22 -5.14 11.34
C LEU A 35 -11.35 -5.76 10.48
N ALA A 36 -11.25 -5.65 9.16
CA ALA A 36 -12.22 -6.19 8.23
C ALA A 36 -12.38 -7.71 8.40
N ALA A 37 -11.29 -8.42 8.66
CA ALA A 37 -11.29 -9.87 8.88
C ALA A 37 -12.18 -10.32 10.06
N LEU A 38 -12.41 -9.45 11.06
CA LEU A 38 -13.29 -9.76 12.20
C LEU A 38 -14.78 -9.63 11.85
N LEU A 39 -15.11 -8.80 10.86
CA LEU A 39 -16.49 -8.42 10.52
C LEU A 39 -17.00 -9.16 9.28
N ASP A 40 -16.11 -9.46 8.34
CA ASP A 40 -16.45 -10.00 7.03
C ASP A 40 -16.46 -11.53 7.03
N SER A 41 -17.60 -12.08 7.44
CA SER A 41 -17.82 -13.52 7.52
C SER A 41 -17.83 -14.21 6.15
N GLU A 42 -18.18 -13.51 5.08
CA GLU A 42 -18.22 -14.06 3.72
C GLU A 42 -16.83 -14.40 3.19
N LEU A 43 -15.83 -13.56 3.52
CA LEU A 43 -14.45 -13.72 3.08
C LEU A 43 -13.56 -14.34 4.16
N ARG A 44 -14.13 -15.01 5.17
CA ARG A 44 -13.37 -15.59 6.29
C ARG A 44 -12.21 -16.48 5.83
N ASN A 45 -12.45 -17.39 4.89
CA ASN A 45 -11.39 -18.27 4.36
C ASN A 45 -10.32 -17.48 3.62
N PHE A 46 -10.71 -16.42 2.90
CA PHE A 46 -9.77 -15.52 2.24
C PHE A 46 -8.91 -14.79 3.27
N TYR A 47 -9.50 -14.24 4.34
CA TYR A 47 -8.77 -13.55 5.41
C TYR A 47 -7.90 -14.49 6.27
N LEU A 48 -8.25 -15.77 6.41
CA LEU A 48 -7.38 -16.71 7.13
C LEU A 48 -6.01 -16.86 6.44
N PHE A 49 -5.99 -16.83 5.11
CA PHE A 49 -4.74 -16.82 4.35
C PHE A 49 -4.20 -15.41 4.13
N VAL A 50 -4.97 -14.55 3.48
CA VAL A 50 -4.55 -13.20 3.06
C VAL A 50 -4.53 -12.23 4.24
N GLY A 51 -5.41 -12.36 5.23
CA GLY A 51 -5.34 -11.53 6.43
C GLY A 51 -4.11 -11.86 7.27
N LEU A 52 -3.81 -13.14 7.53
CA LEU A 52 -2.65 -13.52 8.33
C LEU A 52 -1.32 -13.20 7.62
N PHE A 53 -1.13 -13.74 6.41
CA PHE A 53 0.12 -13.57 5.68
C PHE A 53 0.21 -12.23 4.96
N GLY A 54 -0.91 -11.70 4.48
CA GLY A 54 -0.94 -10.40 3.82
C GLY A 54 -0.70 -9.27 4.80
N VAL A 55 -1.25 -9.26 6.03
CA VAL A 55 -0.94 -8.20 7.00
C VAL A 55 0.57 -8.12 7.29
N VAL A 56 1.21 -9.28 7.50
CA VAL A 56 2.66 -9.35 7.71
C VAL A 56 3.41 -8.93 6.44
N GLY A 57 3.04 -9.49 5.28
CA GLY A 57 3.69 -9.21 4.00
C GLY A 57 3.61 -7.73 3.62
N MET A 58 2.43 -7.12 3.78
CA MET A 58 2.19 -5.69 3.54
C MET A 58 2.98 -4.80 4.50
N THR A 59 3.08 -5.19 5.77
CA THR A 59 3.90 -4.48 6.76
C THR A 59 5.39 -4.57 6.42
N VAL A 60 5.86 -5.73 5.97
CA VAL A 60 7.24 -5.93 5.51
C VAL A 60 7.51 -5.11 4.25
N LEU A 61 6.63 -5.14 3.25
CA LEU A 61 6.76 -4.30 2.05
C LEU A 61 6.84 -2.81 2.43
N ALA A 62 5.95 -2.33 3.30
CA ALA A 62 5.99 -0.97 3.84
C ALA A 62 7.31 -0.64 4.60
N GLY A 63 7.94 -1.63 5.21
CA GLY A 63 9.27 -1.46 5.83
C GLY A 63 10.38 -1.38 4.80
N LEU A 64 10.26 -2.12 3.69
CA LEU A 64 11.27 -2.25 2.65
C LEU A 64 11.22 -1.15 1.59
N THR A 65 10.07 -0.48 1.39
CA THR A 65 9.94 0.63 0.44
C THR A 65 10.94 1.73 0.78
N SER A 66 11.95 1.90 -0.07
CA SER A 66 13.03 2.87 0.13
C SER A 66 13.42 3.52 -1.19
N PRO A 67 14.01 4.73 -1.16
CA PRO A 67 14.40 5.46 -2.38
C PRO A 67 15.54 4.79 -3.16
N GLN A 68 16.25 3.84 -2.55
CA GLN A 68 17.32 3.10 -3.23
C GLN A 68 16.82 1.81 -3.91
N LYS A 69 15.63 1.32 -3.56
CA LYS A 69 15.15 -0.02 -3.96
C LYS A 69 14.02 0.06 -4.99
N ARG A 70 14.38 0.37 -6.26
CA ARG A 70 13.41 0.38 -7.39
C ARG A 70 12.58 -0.90 -7.49
N GLY A 71 13.20 -2.06 -7.26
CA GLY A 71 12.52 -3.35 -7.32
C GLY A 71 11.37 -3.49 -6.32
N VAL A 72 11.53 -2.94 -5.11
CA VAL A 72 10.46 -2.95 -4.09
C VAL A 72 9.29 -2.07 -4.51
N VAL A 73 9.57 -0.88 -5.06
CA VAL A 73 8.51 0.01 -5.57
C VAL A 73 7.74 -0.63 -6.74
N PHE A 74 8.42 -1.38 -7.60
CA PHE A 74 7.74 -2.14 -8.65
C PHE A 74 6.82 -3.24 -8.09
N ILE A 75 7.26 -3.94 -7.04
CA ILE A 75 6.40 -4.90 -6.33
C ILE A 75 5.20 -4.18 -5.70
N ASP A 76 5.40 -3.00 -5.11
CA ASP A 76 4.31 -2.19 -4.54
C ASP A 76 3.26 -1.84 -5.61
N VAL A 77 3.67 -1.53 -6.85
CA VAL A 77 2.75 -1.32 -7.99
C VAL A 77 1.92 -2.59 -8.27
N LEU A 78 2.59 -3.75 -8.41
CA LEU A 78 1.89 -5.00 -8.73
C LEU A 78 0.92 -5.41 -7.63
N VAL A 79 1.38 -5.39 -6.38
CA VAL A 79 0.57 -5.76 -5.22
C VAL A 79 -0.62 -4.82 -5.07
N SER A 80 -0.41 -3.51 -5.20
CA SER A 80 -1.50 -2.54 -5.08
C SER A 80 -2.52 -2.64 -6.20
N ALA A 81 -2.10 -2.91 -7.45
CA ALA A 81 -3.01 -3.17 -8.55
C ALA A 81 -3.88 -4.42 -8.30
N ILE A 82 -3.26 -5.53 -7.89
CA ILE A 82 -3.98 -6.78 -7.62
C ILE A 82 -4.96 -6.60 -6.46
N MET A 83 -4.51 -6.00 -5.35
CA MET A 83 -5.35 -5.78 -4.18
C MET A 83 -6.50 -4.80 -4.47
N PHE A 84 -6.26 -3.73 -5.22
CA PHE A 84 -7.33 -2.83 -5.66
C PHE A 84 -8.41 -3.59 -6.43
N LEU A 85 -8.03 -4.38 -7.44
CA LEU A 85 -8.99 -5.12 -8.26
C LEU A 85 -9.80 -6.14 -7.44
N ILE A 86 -9.14 -6.88 -6.55
CA ILE A 86 -9.80 -7.87 -5.69
C ILE A 86 -10.80 -7.21 -4.73
N PHE A 87 -10.38 -6.18 -4.00
CA PHE A 87 -11.24 -5.54 -3.01
C PHE A 87 -12.36 -4.71 -3.64
N GLU A 88 -12.12 -4.07 -4.78
CA GLU A 88 -13.18 -3.36 -5.53
C GLU A 88 -14.22 -4.36 -6.05
N TYR A 89 -13.79 -5.49 -6.61
CA TYR A 89 -14.70 -6.57 -7.01
C TYR A 89 -15.57 -7.05 -5.84
N PHE A 90 -14.96 -7.29 -4.67
CA PHE A 90 -15.70 -7.72 -3.49
C PHE A 90 -16.60 -6.63 -2.90
N ALA A 91 -16.24 -5.35 -3.04
CA ALA A 91 -17.08 -4.22 -2.64
C ALA A 91 -18.32 -4.12 -3.55
N ILE A 92 -18.15 -4.19 -4.87
CA ILE A 92 -19.27 -4.22 -5.83
C ILE A 92 -20.18 -5.41 -5.56
N ASN A 93 -19.61 -6.60 -5.32
CA ASN A 93 -20.40 -7.79 -4.99
C ASN A 93 -21.17 -7.64 -3.66
N ALA A 94 -20.57 -7.02 -2.64
CA ALA A 94 -21.28 -6.71 -1.40
C ALA A 94 -22.42 -5.72 -1.64
N TYR A 95 -22.16 -4.66 -2.41
CA TYR A 95 -23.16 -3.64 -2.69
C TYR A 95 -24.36 -4.22 -3.45
N THR A 96 -24.12 -5.02 -4.49
CA THR A 96 -25.19 -5.67 -5.26
C THR A 96 -25.99 -6.70 -4.45
N ARG A 97 -25.38 -7.34 -3.45
CA ARG A 97 -26.08 -8.29 -2.58
C ARG A 97 -26.92 -7.61 -1.49
N TYR A 98 -26.41 -6.55 -0.89
CA TYR A 98 -27.04 -5.90 0.27
C TYR A 98 -27.84 -4.65 -0.10
N GLU A 99 -27.60 -4.07 -1.28
CA GLU A 99 -28.18 -2.81 -1.80
C GLU A 99 -28.13 -1.65 -0.80
N ASN A 100 -27.15 -1.68 0.10
CA ASN A 100 -27.07 -0.78 1.24
C ASN A 100 -25.64 -0.28 1.46
N PHE A 101 -25.45 1.03 1.28
CA PHE A 101 -24.18 1.72 1.51
C PHE A 101 -23.75 1.72 2.99
N SER A 102 -24.67 1.58 3.94
CA SER A 102 -24.37 1.53 5.38
C SER A 102 -23.92 0.16 5.87
N ASN A 103 -23.82 -0.84 4.98
CA ASN A 103 -23.31 -2.15 5.34
C ASN A 103 -21.80 -2.06 5.65
N SER A 104 -21.41 -2.50 6.85
CA SER A 104 -20.01 -2.44 7.29
C SER A 104 -19.06 -3.26 6.40
N VAL A 105 -19.50 -4.42 5.90
CA VAL A 105 -18.67 -5.27 5.01
C VAL A 105 -18.38 -4.54 3.69
N PHE A 106 -19.39 -3.92 3.08
CA PHE A 106 -19.20 -3.06 1.91
C PHE A 106 -18.20 -1.94 2.22
N PHE A 107 -18.43 -1.21 3.31
CA PHE A 107 -17.59 -0.07 3.70
C PHE A 107 -16.12 -0.45 3.85
N PHE A 108 -15.80 -1.53 4.57
CA PHE A 108 -14.42 -1.95 4.78
C PHE A 108 -13.75 -2.40 3.47
N ARG A 109 -14.46 -3.17 2.62
CA ARG A 109 -13.93 -3.59 1.30
C ARG A 109 -13.63 -2.38 0.41
N GLN A 110 -14.56 -1.43 0.35
CA GLN A 110 -14.40 -0.21 -0.42
C GLN A 110 -13.24 0.65 0.11
N LEU A 111 -13.13 0.80 1.44
CA LEU A 111 -12.05 1.53 2.07
C LEU A 111 -10.68 0.94 1.71
N ILE A 112 -10.56 -0.39 1.78
CA ILE A 112 -9.31 -1.09 1.41
C ILE A 112 -8.99 -0.84 -0.07
N ALA A 113 -9.96 -0.96 -0.97
CA ALA A 113 -9.78 -0.69 -2.40
C ALA A 113 -9.25 0.73 -2.65
N VAL A 114 -9.86 1.74 -2.01
CA VAL A 114 -9.43 3.14 -2.14
C VAL A 114 -8.00 3.35 -1.65
N VAL A 115 -7.62 2.74 -0.52
CA VAL A 115 -6.24 2.83 -0.01
C VAL A 115 -5.26 2.23 -1.01
N TYR A 116 -5.57 1.07 -1.60
CA TYR A 116 -4.71 0.45 -2.61
C TYR A 116 -4.64 1.25 -3.92
N LEU A 117 -5.72 1.92 -4.32
CA LEU A 117 -5.70 2.84 -5.47
C LEU A 117 -4.72 4.01 -5.23
N ILE A 118 -4.70 4.55 -4.01
CA ILE A 118 -3.76 5.61 -3.61
C ILE A 118 -2.31 5.08 -3.67
N VAL A 119 -2.08 3.89 -3.11
CA VAL A 119 -0.76 3.23 -3.16
C VAL A 119 -0.31 3.03 -4.61
N LEU A 120 -1.20 2.54 -5.48
CA LEU A 120 -0.91 2.32 -6.90
C LEU A 120 -0.49 3.61 -7.60
N TYR A 121 -1.22 4.70 -7.35
CA TYR A 121 -0.89 6.00 -7.93
C TYR A 121 0.50 6.51 -7.52
N TYR A 122 0.80 6.50 -6.22
CA TYR A 122 2.07 7.03 -5.72
C TYR A 122 3.26 6.11 -6.01
N SER A 123 3.06 4.80 -6.02
CA SER A 123 4.09 3.83 -6.45
C SER A 123 4.42 4.00 -7.93
N THR A 124 3.42 4.18 -8.79
CA THR A 124 3.63 4.48 -10.22
C THR A 124 4.37 5.80 -10.43
N LYS A 125 4.02 6.87 -9.70
CA LYS A 125 4.76 8.14 -9.72
C LYS A 125 6.22 7.98 -9.31
N THR A 126 6.46 7.18 -8.27
CA THR A 126 7.81 6.91 -7.77
C THR A 126 8.61 6.09 -8.78
N LEU A 127 7.98 5.15 -9.49
CA LEU A 127 8.62 4.38 -10.54
C LEU A 127 9.03 5.25 -11.73
N ARG A 128 8.16 6.17 -12.17
CA ARG A 128 8.47 7.17 -13.19
C ARG A 128 9.67 8.04 -12.79
N TYR A 129 9.74 8.48 -11.53
CA TYR A 129 10.90 9.23 -11.04
C TYR A 129 12.22 8.48 -11.25
N TYR A 130 12.24 7.16 -11.02
CA TYR A 130 13.45 6.37 -11.27
C TYR A 130 13.84 6.31 -12.75
N GLU A 131 12.86 6.22 -13.65
CA GLU A 131 13.10 6.25 -15.11
C GLU A 131 13.67 7.60 -15.55
N ASP A 132 13.08 8.70 -15.07
CA ASP A 132 13.57 10.05 -15.34
C ASP A 132 15.02 10.22 -14.85
N THR A 133 15.38 9.69 -13.67
CA THR A 133 16.76 9.75 -13.16
C THR A 133 17.75 8.82 -13.87
N ALA A 134 17.27 7.72 -14.45
CA ALA A 134 18.12 6.79 -15.20
C ALA A 134 18.50 7.36 -16.57
N ASN A 135 17.61 8.13 -17.20
CA ASN A 135 17.84 8.76 -18.51
C ASN A 135 18.75 10.01 -18.46
N VAL A 136 19.04 10.54 -17.27
CA VAL A 136 19.88 11.74 -17.05
C VAL A 136 21.34 11.38 -16.74
N LYS A 137 21.64 10.09 -16.47
CA LYS A 137 23.00 9.58 -16.23
C LYS A 137 23.58 8.95 -17.49
#